data_AF-I6CH80-F1
#
_entry.id   AF-I6CH80-F1
#
_cell.length_a   1.000
_cell.length_b   1.000
_cell.length_c   1.000
_cell.angle_alpha   90.00
_cell.angle_beta   90.00
_cell.angle_gamma   90.00
#
_symmetry.space_group_name_H-M   'P 1'
#
loop_
_entity.id
_entity.type
_entity.pdbx_description
1 polymer ?
#
loop_
_entity_poly.entity_id
_entity_poly.type
_entity_poly.pdbx_seq_one_letter_code
_entity_poly.pdbx_strand_id
1 'polypeptide(L)' 'MQALNLNIDDEVKIDLVDGKLIIEPVRKEPVFTLAELVNDITPENLHENIDWGEPKDKEVW' A
#
# COMPACT_ATOMS: atom_id res chain seq x y z
N MET A 1 -14.01 17.17 19.92
CA MET A 1 -13.81 17.28 18.46
C MET A 1 -12.48 16.62 18.11
N GLN A 2 -12.47 15.31 17.85
CA GLN A 2 -11.29 14.62 17.28
C GLN A 2 -11.55 14.48 15.78
N ALA A 3 -11.29 15.53 15.01
CA ALA A 3 -11.61 15.52 13.59
C ALA A 3 -10.56 14.77 12.73
N LEU A 4 -9.35 14.55 13.26
CA LEU A 4 -8.21 14.10 12.45
C LEU A 4 -7.36 12.96 13.06
N ASN A 5 -7.67 12.47 14.27
CA ASN A 5 -6.91 11.41 14.96
C ASN A 5 -5.37 11.59 14.90
N LEU A 6 -4.90 12.83 15.04
CA LEU A 6 -3.49 13.19 15.08
C LEU A 6 -2.97 13.16 16.52
N ASN A 7 -1.78 12.64 16.71
CA ASN A 7 -1.03 12.66 17.96
C ASN A 7 0.13 13.67 17.86
N ILE A 8 0.72 13.98 19.01
CA ILE A 8 1.97 14.76 19.06
C ILE A 8 3.05 13.94 18.34
N ASP A 9 3.87 14.62 17.53
CA ASP A 9 4.93 14.06 16.68
C ASP A 9 4.47 13.23 15.46
N ASP A 10 3.17 13.22 15.13
CA ASP A 10 2.70 12.63 13.88
C ASP A 10 3.15 13.44 12.66
N GLU A 11 3.59 12.74 11.61
CA GLU A 11 4.00 13.34 10.35
C GLU A 11 2.76 13.81 9.57
N VAL A 12 2.81 15.06 9.11
CA VAL A 12 1.74 15.68 8.32
C VAL A 12 2.31 16.26 7.04
N LYS A 13 1.56 16.09 5.96
CA LYS A 13 1.82 16.78 4.69
C LYS A 13 1.18 18.15 4.74
N ILE A 14 1.92 19.17 4.33
CA ILE A 14 1.46 20.56 4.29
C ILE A 14 1.59 21.07 2.87
N ASP A 15 0.47 21.51 2.30
CA ASP A 15 0.40 22.05 0.94
C ASP A 15 -0.33 23.40 0.93
N LEU A 16 0.03 24.27 -0.02
CA LEU A 16 -0.68 25.51 -0.30
C LEU A 16 -1.44 25.36 -1.62
N VAL A 17 -2.77 25.31 -1.55
CA VAL A 17 -3.64 25.14 -2.72
C VAL A 17 -4.66 26.27 -2.74
N ASP A 18 -4.70 27.04 -3.83
CA ASP A 18 -5.62 28.17 -4.01
C ASP A 18 -5.61 29.19 -2.86
N GLY A 19 -4.43 29.47 -2.30
CA GLY A 19 -4.25 30.37 -1.16
C GLY A 19 -4.75 29.81 0.17
N LYS A 20 -5.14 28.53 0.22
CA LYS A 20 -5.51 27.81 1.44
C LYS A 20 -4.39 26.89 1.87
N LEU A 21 -4.12 26.90 3.18
CA LEU A 21 -3.22 25.93 3.80
C LEU A 21 -3.98 24.62 4.03
N ILE A 22 -3.53 23.56 3.37
CA ILE A 22 -4.08 22.21 3.49
C ILE A 22 -3.09 21.38 4.32
N ILE A 23 -3.62 20.71 5.35
CA ILE A 23 -2.83 19.86 6.25
C ILE A 23 -3.48 18.47 6.25
N GLU A 24 -2.71 17.47 5.85
CA GLU A 24 -3.18 16.09 5.73
C GLU A 24 -2.30 15.16 6.58
N PRO A 25 -2.87 14.20 7.34
CA PRO A 25 -2.08 13.18 8.01
C PRO A 25 -1.33 12.33 6.97
N VAL A 26 -0.03 12.13 7.17
CA VAL A 26 0.71 11.12 6.39
C VAL A 26 0.28 9.75 6.88
N ARG A 27 -0.38 8.99 6.01
CA ARG A 27 -0.68 7.59 6.31
C ARG A 27 0.63 6.82 6.23
N LYS A 28 1.14 6.37 7.38
CA LYS A 28 2.16 5.33 7.39
C LYS A 28 1.55 4.11 6.71
N GLU A 29 2.15 3.68 5.61
CA GLU A 29 1.79 2.37 5.07
C GLU A 29 2.00 1.34 6.18
N PRO A 30 1.06 0.40 6.38
CA PRO A 30 1.26 -0.63 7.37
C PRO A 30 2.52 -1.41 7.00
N VAL A 31 3.44 -1.52 7.95
CA VAL A 31 4.64 -2.32 7.77
C VAL A 31 4.24 -3.77 7.94
N PHE A 32 4.06 -4.47 6.83
CA PHE A 32 3.78 -5.90 6.84
C PHE A 32 5.08 -6.68 6.65
N THR A 33 5.22 -7.74 7.44
CA THR A 33 6.20 -8.79 7.21
C THR A 33 5.70 -9.74 6.11
N LEU A 34 6.63 -10.41 5.43
CA LEU A 34 6.27 -11.46 4.47
C LEU A 34 5.41 -12.56 5.13
N ALA A 35 5.69 -12.89 6.40
CA ALA A 35 4.93 -13.89 7.14
C ALA A 35 3.48 -13.47 7.37
N GLU A 36 3.22 -12.20 7.70
CA GLU A 36 1.85 -11.68 7.86
C GLU A 36 1.08 -11.76 6.54
N LEU A 37 1.69 -11.32 5.43
CA LEU A 37 1.05 -11.38 4.11
C LEU A 37 0.72 -12.82 3.69
N VAL A 38 1.63 -13.77 3.96
CA VAL A 38 1.44 -15.19 3.60
C VAL A 38 0.37 -15.85 4.48
N ASN A 39 0.26 -15.46 5.75
CA ASN A 39 -0.77 -16.01 6.65
C ASN A 39 -2.20 -15.59 6.27
N ASP A 40 -2.36 -14.46 5.57
CA ASP A 40 -3.66 -13.94 5.13
C ASP A 40 -4.12 -14.49 3.77
N ILE A 41 -3.41 -15.48 3.20
CA ILE A 41 -3.85 -16.19 1.99
C ILE A 41 -5.10 -17.03 2.30
N THR A 42 -6.16 -16.84 1.51
CA THR A 42 -7.45 -17.52 1.64
C THR A 42 -7.69 -18.46 0.46
N PRO A 43 -8.59 -19.45 0.57
CA PRO A 43 -8.97 -20.27 -0.58
C PRO A 43 -9.53 -19.45 -1.75
N GLU A 44 -10.08 -18.26 -1.50
CA GLU A 44 -10.66 -17.38 -2.52
C GLU A 44 -9.59 -16.62 -3.33
N ASN A 45 -8.43 -16.33 -2.74
CA ASN A 45 -7.31 -15.68 -3.43
C ASN A 45 -6.22 -16.67 -3.91
N LEU A 46 -6.43 -17.97 -3.67
CA LEU A 46 -5.56 -19.02 -4.16
C LEU A 46 -5.97 -19.43 -5.58
N HIS A 47 -5.27 -18.90 -6.57
CA HIS A 47 -5.48 -19.24 -7.98
C HIS A 47 -4.75 -20.54 -8.35
N GLU A 48 -5.34 -21.32 -9.26
CA GLU A 48 -4.69 -22.49 -9.82
C GLU A 48 -3.47 -22.10 -10.66
N ASN A 49 -2.58 -23.06 -10.86
CA ASN A 49 -1.46 -22.87 -11.78
C ASN A 49 -2.00 -22.65 -13.20
N ILE A 50 -1.59 -21.55 -13.82
CA ILE A 50 -1.89 -21.24 -15.22
C ILE A 50 -0.58 -21.35 -15.99
N ASP A 51 -0.56 -22.24 -16.98
CA ASP A 51 0.52 -22.33 -17.94
C ASP A 51 0.37 -21.21 -18.97
N TRP A 52 1.38 -20.34 -19.06
CA TRP A 52 1.43 -19.21 -19.98
C TRP A 52 2.06 -19.59 -21.33
N GLY A 53 2.52 -20.84 -21.48
CA GLY A 53 3.17 -21.37 -22.68
C GLY A 53 4.67 -21.11 -22.72
N GLU A 54 5.25 -21.42 -23.89
CA GLU A 54 6.68 -21.26 -24.12
C GLU A 54 7.11 -19.79 -24.11
N PRO A 55 8.29 -19.45 -23.53
CA PRO A 55 8.83 -18.10 -23.55
C PRO A 55 8.97 -17.55 -24.98
N LYS A 56 8.59 -16.30 -25.20
CA LYS A 56 8.72 -15.59 -26.48
C LYS A 56 9.81 -14.52 -26.43
N ASP A 57 10.52 -14.39 -27.54
CA ASP A 57 11.55 -13.36 -27.77
C ASP A 57 12.61 -13.28 -26.66
N LYS A 58 12.52 -12.28 -25.78
CA LYS A 58 13.53 -11.94 -24.75
C LYS A 58 13.09 -12.30 -23.34
N GLU A 59 12.15 -13.23 -23.19
CA GLU A 59 11.68 -13.71 -21.89
C GLU A 59 12.71 -14.60 -21.16
N VAL A 60 13.79 -15.00 -21.84
CA VAL A 60 14.93 -15.71 -21.25
C VAL A 60 16.12 -14.76 -21.14
N TRP A 61 16.61 -14.56 -19.91
CA TRP A 61 17.71 -13.65 -19.55
C TRP A 61 19.06 -14.36 -19.49
#